data_AF-A0A0E3P7J8-F1
#
_entry.id   AF-A0A0E3P7J8-F1
#
_cell.length_a   1.000
_cell.length_b   1.000
_cell.length_c   1.000
_cell.angle_alpha   90.00
_cell.angle_beta   90.00
_cell.angle_gamma   90.00
#
_symmetry.space_group_name_H-M   'P 1'
#
loop_
_entity.id
_entity.type
_entity.pdbx_description
1 polymer ?
#
loop_
_entity_poly.entity_id
_entity_poly.type
_entity_poly.pdbx_seq_one_letter_code
_entity_poly.pdbx_strand_id
1 'polypeptide(L)'
;MMLTRRIKKINGIEYWYEDIPYYDKEKKQIRHKSKYLGRNVNGEPVRVRDALNSSENICPVSKPLKAYNYGELLPLQWITDELKIGEYLGDLFNGKERNMILSMVFNRIARPAAMYNLKTWYESSALFLKWPELPLKSQNISNLLSKVGDSDIPSTFRVKCSEISGQKAH
;
A
#
# COMPACT_ATOMS: atom_id res chain seq x y z
N MET A 1 -32.38 -13.81 35.83
CA MET A 1 -32.48 -14.63 34.61
C MET A 1 -31.09 -15.18 34.34
N MET A 2 -30.84 -16.49 34.51
CA MET A 2 -29.50 -17.06 34.29
C MET A 2 -29.27 -17.24 32.79
N LEU A 3 -28.31 -16.51 32.23
CA LEU A 3 -27.82 -16.70 30.87
C LEU A 3 -26.97 -17.96 30.86
N THR A 4 -27.44 -19.01 30.18
CA THR A 4 -26.71 -20.28 30.12
C THR A 4 -25.78 -20.25 28.93
N ARG A 5 -24.49 -20.42 29.18
CA ARG A 5 -23.48 -20.55 28.12
C ARG A 5 -23.36 -22.01 27.70
N ARG A 6 -23.29 -22.25 26.39
CA ARG A 6 -23.15 -23.59 25.81
C ARG A 6 -22.00 -23.64 24.82
N ILE A 7 -21.31 -24.77 24.76
CA ILE A 7 -20.27 -25.04 23.76
C ILE A 7 -20.86 -25.94 22.67
N LYS A 8 -20.63 -25.58 21.41
CA LYS A 8 -20.98 -26.41 20.26
C LYS A 8 -19.73 -26.72 19.45
N LYS A 9 -19.50 -28.00 19.15
CA LYS A 9 -18.41 -28.46 18.28
C LYS A 9 -18.91 -28.57 16.84
N ILE A 10 -18.24 -27.90 15.91
CA ILE A 10 -18.53 -27.93 14.46
C ILE A 10 -17.20 -28.16 13.75
N ASN A 11 -17.11 -29.22 12.94
CA ASN A 11 -15.89 -29.60 12.19
C ASN A 11 -14.63 -29.66 13.06
N GLY A 12 -14.73 -30.20 14.28
CA GLY A 12 -13.60 -30.31 15.21
C GLY A 12 -13.29 -29.04 16.01
N ILE A 13 -13.91 -27.90 15.68
CA ILE A 13 -13.70 -26.61 16.36
C ILE A 13 -14.84 -26.34 17.34
N GLU A 14 -14.48 -25.91 18.54
CA GLU A 14 -15.44 -25.57 19.60
C GLU A 14 -15.79 -24.08 19.58
N TYR A 15 -17.07 -23.79 19.80
CA TYR A 15 -17.64 -22.44 19.73
C TYR A 15 -18.57 -22.19 20.91
N TRP A 16 -18.46 -21.01 21.51
CA TRP A 16 -19.32 -20.56 22.58
C TRP A 16 -20.57 -19.86 22.03
N TYR A 17 -21.71 -20.22 22.63
CA TYR A 17 -22.99 -19.57 22.41
C TYR A 17 -23.64 -19.22 23.75
N GLU A 18 -24.38 -18.13 23.76
CA GLU A 18 -25.27 -17.74 24.85
C GLU A 18 -26.70 -18.11 24.46
N ASP A 19 -27.41 -18.79 25.37
CA ASP A 19 -28.82 -19.11 25.19
C ASP A 19 -29.70 -18.02 25.81
N ILE A 20 -30.49 -17.37 24.98
CA ILE A 20 -31.34 -16.23 25.33
C ILE A 20 -32.80 -16.68 25.20
N PRO A 21 -33.50 -16.93 26.33
CA PRO A 21 -34.93 -17.21 26.31
C PRO A 21 -35.72 -15.95 25.93
N TYR A 22 -36.72 -16.11 25.08
CA TYR A 22 -37.67 -15.07 24.69
C TYR A 22 -39.09 -15.64 24.65
N TYR A 23 -40.08 -14.81 24.97
CA TYR A 23 -41.49 -15.20 24.88
C TYR A 23 -41.99 -15.03 23.44
N ASP A 24 -42.45 -16.11 22.83
CA ASP A 24 -43.08 -16.10 21.50
C ASP A 24 -44.57 -15.80 21.66
N LYS A 25 -44.99 -14.57 21.29
CA LYS A 25 -46.37 -14.09 21.50
C LYS A 25 -47.40 -14.84 20.65
N GLU A 26 -47.02 -15.35 19.48
CA GLU A 26 -47.92 -16.08 18.58
C GLU A 26 -48.15 -17.49 19.09
N LYS A 27 -47.06 -18.18 19.44
CA LYS A 27 -47.09 -19.57 19.90
C LYS A 27 -47.33 -19.71 21.41
N LYS A 28 -47.42 -18.59 22.14
CA LYS A 28 -47.64 -18.49 23.59
C LYS A 28 -46.75 -19.41 24.43
N GLN A 29 -45.47 -19.51 24.05
CA GLN A 29 -44.49 -20.38 24.73
C GLN A 29 -43.12 -19.70 24.79
N ILE A 30 -42.31 -20.10 25.78
CA ILE A 30 -40.91 -19.67 25.90
C ILE A 30 -40.10 -20.40 24.83
N ARG A 31 -39.34 -19.65 24.04
CA ARG A 31 -38.43 -20.16 23.03
C ARG A 31 -37.03 -19.60 23.26
N HIS A 32 -36.06 -20.20 22.58
CA HIS A 32 -34.65 -19.95 22.84
C HIS A 32 -33.96 -19.47 21.56
N LYS A 33 -33.16 -18.40 21.66
CA LYS A 33 -32.28 -17.92 20.59
C LYS A 33 -30.84 -18.06 21.04
N SER A 34 -29.99 -18.52 20.12
CA SER A 34 -28.58 -18.71 20.39
C SER A 34 -27.78 -17.55 19.82
N LYS A 35 -27.07 -16.82 20.69
CA LYS A 35 -26.16 -15.76 20.30
C LYS A 35 -24.72 -16.28 20.28
N TYR A 36 -24.02 -16.10 19.18
CA TYR A 36 -22.62 -16.52 19.04
C TYR A 36 -21.70 -15.59 19.85
N LEU A 37 -20.82 -16.17 20.68
CA LEU A 37 -19.88 -15.43 21.51
C LEU A 37 -18.45 -15.46 20.94
N GLY A 38 -18.03 -16.58 20.35
CA GLY A 38 -16.68 -16.73 19.80
C GLY A 38 -16.24 -18.18 19.67
N ARG A 39 -15.02 -18.39 19.15
CA ARG A 39 -14.35 -19.69 19.17
C ARG A 39 -13.83 -19.94 20.58
N ASN A 40 -13.98 -21.17 21.08
CA ASN A 40 -13.37 -21.58 22.34
C ASN A 40 -11.86 -21.72 22.14
N VAL A 41 -11.09 -20.87 22.82
CA VAL A 41 -9.63 -20.97 22.90
C VAL A 41 -9.29 -20.97 24.39
N ASN A 42 -8.74 -22.07 24.89
CA ASN A 42 -8.38 -22.25 26.30
C ASN A 42 -9.51 -21.95 27.32
N GLY A 43 -10.77 -22.24 26.97
CA GLY A 43 -11.92 -22.05 27.86
C GLY A 43 -12.62 -20.70 27.74
N GLU A 44 -12.07 -19.76 26.97
CA GLU A 44 -12.64 -18.41 26.79
C GLU A 44 -13.15 -18.19 25.34
N PRO A 45 -14.25 -17.43 25.15
CA PRO A 45 -14.74 -17.07 23.82
C PRO A 45 -13.89 -15.98 23.18
N VAL A 46 -13.10 -16.35 22.16
CA VAL A 46 -12.28 -15.42 21.38
C VAL A 46 -12.90 -15.18 20.01
N ARG A 47 -12.91 -13.93 19.54
CA ARG A 47 -13.35 -13.61 18.16
C ARG A 47 -12.43 -14.34 17.19
N VAL A 48 -12.99 -14.94 16.14
CA VAL A 48 -12.23 -15.78 15.18
C VAL A 48 -11.00 -15.04 14.60
N ARG A 49 -11.14 -13.74 14.34
CA ARG A 49 -10.06 -12.89 13.82
C ARG A 49 -8.86 -12.78 14.77
N ASP A 50 -9.12 -12.84 16.07
CA ASP A 50 -8.10 -12.75 17.11
C ASP A 50 -7.56 -14.14 17.43
N ALA A 51 -8.42 -15.16 17.44
CA ALA A 51 -8.03 -16.57 17.64
C ALA A 51 -7.07 -17.10 16.56
N LEU A 52 -7.19 -16.63 15.31
CA LEU A 52 -6.25 -16.95 14.22
C LEU A 52 -4.84 -16.36 14.44
N ASN A 53 -4.71 -15.33 15.29
CA ASN A 53 -3.41 -14.74 15.63
C ASN A 53 -2.81 -15.35 16.91
N SER A 54 -3.56 -16.19 17.63
CA SER A 54 -3.18 -16.72 18.96
C SER A 54 -2.84 -18.21 18.96
N SER A 55 -3.03 -18.94 17.85
CA SER A 55 -2.61 -20.34 17.79
C SER A 55 -1.13 -20.44 17.44
N GLU A 56 -0.31 -20.96 18.36
CA GLU A 56 1.12 -21.24 18.15
C GLU A 56 1.43 -22.13 16.93
N ASN A 57 0.42 -22.84 16.39
CA ASN A 57 0.54 -23.78 15.28
C ASN A 57 0.02 -23.26 13.92
N ILE A 58 -0.42 -22.00 13.84
CA ILE A 58 -0.75 -21.35 12.56
C ILE A 58 0.03 -20.04 12.57
N CYS A 59 0.99 -19.90 11.66
CA CYS A 59 1.71 -18.64 11.48
C CYS A 59 0.68 -17.51 11.50
N PRO A 60 0.79 -16.53 12.42
CA PRO A 60 -0.18 -15.46 12.50
C PRO A 60 -0.28 -14.88 11.09
N VAL A 61 -1.47 -14.91 10.49
CA VAL A 61 -1.71 -14.27 9.20
C VAL A 61 -1.53 -12.79 9.48
N SER A 62 -0.27 -12.35 9.38
CA SER A 62 0.15 -11.01 9.74
C SER A 62 -0.68 -10.07 8.89
N LYS A 63 -1.50 -9.24 9.54
CA LYS A 63 -2.24 -8.20 8.82
C LYS A 63 -1.23 -7.43 7.97
N PRO A 64 -1.47 -7.26 6.66
CA PRO A 64 -0.55 -6.51 5.82
C PRO A 64 -0.42 -5.10 6.39
N LEU A 65 0.76 -4.77 6.88
CA LEU A 65 1.03 -3.48 7.55
C LEU A 65 0.97 -2.33 6.56
N LYS A 66 1.37 -2.59 5.31
CA LYS A 66 1.43 -1.61 4.22
C LYS A 66 1.12 -2.30 2.89
N ALA A 67 0.43 -1.60 2.01
CA ALA A 67 0.20 -2.01 0.63
C ALA A 67 0.82 -0.94 -0.28
N TYR A 68 1.51 -1.39 -1.33
CA TYR A 68 2.22 -0.51 -2.25
C TYR A 68 1.70 -0.66 -3.68
N ASN A 69 1.50 0.45 -4.36
CA ASN A 69 1.17 0.48 -5.78
C ASN A 69 2.41 0.13 -6.60
N TYR A 70 2.35 -0.96 -7.37
CA TYR A 70 3.48 -1.44 -8.17
C TYR A 70 3.16 -1.58 -9.66
N GLY A 71 1.96 -2.04 -10.00
CA GLY A 71 1.59 -2.38 -11.39
C GLY A 71 1.75 -1.22 -12.37
N GLU A 72 1.34 0.00 -11.98
CA GLU A 72 1.44 1.19 -12.83
C GLU A 72 2.89 1.67 -13.05
N LEU A 73 3.81 1.27 -12.17
CA LEU A 73 5.20 1.71 -12.21
C LEU A 73 6.09 0.76 -13.01
N LEU A 74 5.72 -0.52 -13.12
CA LEU A 74 6.53 -1.53 -13.80
C LEU A 74 6.86 -1.15 -15.26
N PRO A 75 5.89 -0.77 -16.11
CA PRO A 75 6.19 -0.33 -17.48
C PRO A 75 7.06 0.94 -17.50
N LEU A 76 6.82 1.88 -16.58
CA LEU A 76 7.56 3.14 -16.54
C LEU A 76 9.02 2.94 -16.12
N GLN A 77 9.27 2.05 -15.16
CA GLN A 77 10.61 1.64 -14.76
C GLN A 77 11.32 0.93 -15.91
N TRP A 78 10.64 -0.01 -16.56
CA TRP A 78 11.21 -0.74 -17.69
C TRP A 78 11.60 0.21 -18.84
N ILE A 79 10.70 1.12 -19.25
CA ILE A 79 10.99 2.12 -20.29
C ILE A 79 12.16 3.03 -19.86
N THR A 80 12.20 3.44 -18.60
CA THR A 80 13.28 4.30 -18.08
C THR A 80 14.63 3.61 -18.12
N ASP A 81 14.67 2.31 -17.82
CA ASP A 81 15.87 1.50 -17.85
C ASP A 81 16.30 1.20 -19.30
N GLU A 82 15.35 0.83 -20.17
CA GLU A 82 15.60 0.55 -21.60
C GLU A 82 16.12 1.78 -22.36
N LEU A 83 15.52 2.94 -22.11
CA LEU A 83 15.95 4.22 -22.70
C LEU A 83 17.13 4.85 -21.96
N LYS A 84 17.64 4.22 -20.90
CA LYS A 84 18.74 4.73 -20.07
C LYS A 84 18.52 6.15 -19.53
N ILE A 85 17.27 6.56 -19.35
CA ILE A 85 16.90 7.92 -18.90
C ILE A 85 17.54 8.22 -17.54
N GLY A 86 17.60 7.21 -16.65
CA GLY A 86 18.25 7.35 -15.35
C GLY A 86 19.75 7.64 -15.42
N GLU A 87 20.45 7.16 -16.45
CA GLU A 87 21.88 7.43 -16.67
C GLU A 87 22.06 8.88 -17.13
N TYR A 88 21.30 9.31 -18.14
CA TYR A 88 21.38 10.69 -18.64
C TYR A 88 21.05 11.74 -17.58
N LEU A 89 20.03 11.49 -16.76
CA LEU A 89 19.73 12.35 -15.64
C LEU A 89 20.82 12.29 -14.55
N GLY A 90 21.49 11.16 -14.38
CA GLY A 90 22.59 11.00 -13.42
C GLY A 90 23.83 11.84 -13.76
N ASP A 91 24.05 12.12 -15.05
CA ASP A 91 25.13 13.03 -15.48
C ASP A 91 24.82 14.51 -15.19
N LEU A 92 23.54 14.87 -15.08
CA LEU A 92 23.08 16.26 -14.92
C LEU A 92 22.68 16.59 -13.48
N PHE A 93 22.27 15.57 -12.72
CA PHE A 93 21.71 15.70 -11.40
C PHE A 93 22.33 14.69 -10.45
N ASN A 94 22.42 15.07 -9.18
CA ASN A 94 22.82 14.09 -8.17
C ASN A 94 21.74 13.00 -8.03
N GLY A 95 22.10 11.87 -7.40
CA GLY A 95 21.20 10.72 -7.29
C GLY A 95 19.84 11.02 -6.65
N LYS A 96 19.77 11.95 -5.68
CA LYS A 96 18.50 12.36 -5.05
C LYS A 96 17.65 13.17 -6.02
N GLU A 97 18.23 14.20 -6.63
CA GLU A 97 17.56 15.05 -7.63
C GLU A 97 17.03 14.24 -8.82
N ARG A 98 17.85 13.34 -9.38
CA ARG A 98 17.44 12.41 -10.43
C ARG A 98 16.21 11.61 -10.00
N ASN A 99 16.27 10.98 -8.83
CA ASN A 99 15.19 10.12 -8.35
C ASN A 99 13.91 10.93 -8.03
N MET A 100 14.05 12.20 -7.60
CA MET A 100 12.92 13.13 -7.49
C MET A 100 12.29 13.41 -8.85
N ILE A 101 13.10 13.70 -9.87
CA ILE A 101 12.63 13.93 -11.25
C ILE A 101 11.86 12.71 -11.76
N LEU A 102 12.45 11.51 -11.66
CA LEU A 102 11.78 10.28 -12.06
C LEU A 102 10.47 10.05 -11.30
N SER A 103 10.43 10.32 -9.99
CA SER A 103 9.22 10.19 -9.19
C SER A 103 8.12 11.17 -9.63
N MET A 104 8.48 12.42 -9.96
CA MET A 104 7.55 13.41 -10.50
C MET A 104 7.01 13.01 -11.88
N VAL A 105 7.88 12.53 -12.77
CA VAL A 105 7.50 12.07 -14.11
C VAL A 105 6.57 10.87 -14.01
N PHE A 106 6.92 9.88 -13.19
CA PHE A 106 6.08 8.69 -12.99
C PHE A 106 4.72 9.05 -12.39
N ASN A 107 4.69 9.97 -11.41
CA ASN A 107 3.43 10.49 -10.91
C ASN A 107 2.61 11.14 -12.03
N ARG A 108 3.24 11.98 -12.87
CA ARG A 108 2.54 12.70 -13.92
C ARG A 108 1.92 11.79 -14.97
N ILE A 109 2.57 10.65 -15.26
CA ILE A 109 2.09 9.67 -16.23
C ILE A 109 1.05 8.73 -15.62
N ALA A 110 1.34 8.13 -14.45
CA ALA A 110 0.48 7.11 -13.86
C ALA A 110 -0.75 7.70 -13.16
N ARG A 111 -0.55 8.74 -12.34
CA ARG A 111 -1.62 9.35 -11.54
C ARG A 111 -1.28 10.80 -11.21
N PRO A 112 -1.62 11.76 -12.08
CA PRO A 112 -1.18 13.15 -11.98
C PRO A 112 -1.79 13.84 -10.75
N ALA A 113 -1.17 13.64 -9.59
CA ALA A 113 -1.53 14.29 -8.36
C ALA A 113 -1.07 15.75 -8.41
N ALA A 114 -1.72 16.63 -7.65
CA ALA A 114 -1.18 17.95 -7.41
C ALA A 114 0.19 17.83 -6.72
N MET A 115 1.15 18.71 -7.03
CA MET A 115 2.54 18.59 -6.55
C MET A 115 2.66 18.54 -5.01
N TYR A 116 1.77 19.22 -4.28
CA TYR A 116 1.74 19.17 -2.81
C TYR A 116 1.32 17.79 -2.26
N ASN A 117 0.65 16.96 -3.07
CA ASN A 117 0.26 15.58 -2.75
C ASN A 117 1.25 14.52 -3.26
N LEU A 118 2.32 14.93 -3.96
CA LEU A 118 3.29 14.02 -4.55
C LEU A 118 3.90 13.08 -3.50
N LYS A 119 4.28 13.62 -2.33
CA LYS A 119 4.85 12.85 -1.22
C LYS A 119 3.92 11.73 -0.76
N THR A 120 2.64 12.02 -0.60
CA THR A 120 1.63 11.04 -0.18
C THR A 120 1.46 9.93 -1.22
N TRP A 121 1.38 10.28 -2.50
CA TRP A 121 1.35 9.28 -3.57
C TRP A 121 2.63 8.42 -3.55
N TYR A 122 3.79 9.07 -3.45
CA TYR A 122 5.09 8.43 -3.46
C TYR A 122 5.24 7.38 -2.34
N GLU A 123 4.87 7.73 -1.11
CA GLU A 123 4.92 6.85 0.07
C GLU A 123 4.00 5.62 -0.05
N SER A 124 2.94 5.71 -0.86
CA SER A 124 2.05 4.59 -1.19
C SER A 124 2.54 3.75 -2.37
N SER A 125 3.64 4.14 -3.02
CA SER A 125 4.16 3.50 -4.22
C SER A 125 5.36 2.61 -3.91
N ALA A 126 5.63 1.62 -4.77
CA ALA A 126 6.81 0.79 -4.63
C ALA A 126 8.13 1.56 -4.82
N LEU A 127 8.10 2.77 -5.39
CA LEU A 127 9.31 3.62 -5.46
C LEU A 127 9.83 3.94 -4.07
N PHE A 128 8.94 4.09 -3.07
CA PHE A 128 9.33 4.32 -1.68
C PHE A 128 10.20 3.18 -1.12
N LEU A 129 9.99 1.94 -1.58
CA LEU A 129 10.84 0.81 -1.20
C LEU A 129 12.24 0.89 -1.84
N LYS A 130 12.34 1.49 -3.04
CA LYS A 130 13.60 1.67 -3.76
C LYS A 130 14.38 2.89 -3.27
N TRP A 131 13.70 4.00 -2.95
CA TRP A 131 14.31 5.28 -2.54
C TRP A 131 13.62 5.88 -1.29
N PRO A 132 13.78 5.29 -0.10
CA PRO A 132 12.96 5.60 1.09
C PRO A 132 13.06 7.05 1.61
N GLU A 133 14.11 7.78 1.27
CA GLU A 133 14.39 9.12 1.81
C GLU A 133 14.43 10.22 0.75
N LEU A 134 13.48 10.18 -0.19
CA LEU A 134 13.36 11.22 -1.20
C LEU A 134 12.78 12.52 -0.61
N PRO A 135 13.47 13.67 -0.78
CA PRO A 135 13.08 14.91 -0.11
C PRO A 135 11.98 15.66 -0.88
N LEU A 136 10.81 15.04 -1.06
CA LEU A 136 9.66 15.53 -1.85
C LEU A 136 8.82 16.64 -1.16
N LYS A 137 9.46 17.54 -0.41
CA LYS A 137 8.80 18.74 0.12
C LYS A 137 8.61 19.75 -1.00
N SER A 138 7.53 20.52 -0.97
CA SER A 138 7.22 21.54 -2.00
C SER A 138 8.40 22.46 -2.30
N GLN A 139 9.10 22.96 -1.28
CA GLN A 139 10.28 23.81 -1.46
C GLN A 139 11.38 23.13 -2.28
N ASN A 140 11.67 21.86 -2.01
CA ASN A 140 12.71 21.13 -2.72
C ASN A 140 12.31 20.84 -4.16
N ILE A 141 11.03 20.54 -4.39
CA ILE A 141 10.47 20.38 -5.74
C ILE A 141 10.61 21.70 -6.51
N SER A 142 10.21 22.83 -5.92
CA SER A 142 10.33 24.15 -6.56
C SER A 142 11.78 24.52 -6.87
N ASN A 143 12.71 24.31 -5.93
CA ASN A 143 14.13 24.57 -6.15
C ASN A 143 14.70 23.72 -7.30
N LEU A 144 14.31 22.43 -7.34
CA LEU A 144 14.75 21.52 -8.41
C LEU A 144 14.16 21.92 -9.77
N LEU A 145 12.89 22.30 -9.82
CA LEU A 145 12.25 22.75 -11.06
C LEU A 145 12.81 24.08 -11.57
N SER A 146 13.16 25.02 -10.67
CA SER A 146 13.90 26.24 -11.05
C SER A 146 15.27 25.88 -11.61
N LYS A 147 16.03 24.99 -10.97
CA LYS A 147 17.30 24.48 -11.51
C LYS A 147 17.15 23.88 -12.90
N VAL A 148 16.07 23.11 -13.15
CA VAL A 148 15.75 22.55 -14.47
C VAL A 148 15.43 23.65 -15.49
N GLY A 149 14.71 24.70 -15.09
CA GLY A 149 14.23 25.76 -15.98
C GLY A 149 15.24 26.87 -16.30
N ASP A 150 16.14 27.17 -15.37
CA ASP A 150 17.05 28.33 -15.46
C ASP A 150 18.43 27.96 -16.06
N SER A 151 18.63 26.70 -16.46
CA SER A 151 19.92 26.18 -16.93
C SER A 151 19.85 25.61 -18.34
N ASP A 152 21.02 25.30 -18.91
CA ASP A 152 21.21 24.57 -20.16
C ASP A 152 20.93 23.06 -20.03
N ILE A 153 20.38 22.62 -18.90
CA ILE A 153 20.06 21.21 -18.63
C ILE A 153 19.07 20.66 -19.67
N PRO A 154 17.94 21.32 -20.01
CA PRO A 154 16.99 20.75 -20.97
C PRO A 154 17.60 20.54 -22.36
N SER A 155 18.43 21.47 -22.83
CA SER A 155 19.14 21.34 -24.10
C SER A 155 20.17 20.22 -24.06
N THR A 156 20.96 20.14 -22.99
CA THR A 156 21.97 19.09 -22.81
C THR A 156 21.34 17.70 -22.73
N PHE A 157 20.24 17.58 -21.97
CA PHE A 157 19.48 16.34 -21.88
C PHE A 157 18.95 15.89 -23.24
N ARG A 158 18.40 16.83 -24.03
CA ARG A 158 17.92 16.56 -25.39
C ARG A 158 19.03 16.04 -26.30
N VAL A 159 20.19 16.68 -26.31
CA VAL A 159 21.34 16.26 -27.13
C VAL A 159 21.75 14.82 -26.78
N LYS A 160 21.90 14.52 -25.48
CA LYS A 160 22.25 13.17 -25.02
C LYS A 160 21.23 12.11 -25.43
N CYS A 161 19.93 12.43 -25.37
CA CYS A 161 18.89 11.52 -25.83
C CYS A 161 18.94 11.28 -27.37
N SER A 162 19.30 12.31 -28.14
CA SER A 162 19.39 12.26 -29.61
C SER A 162 20.62 11.49 -30.12
N GLU A 163 21.77 11.65 -29.49
CA GLU A 163 23.03 10.99 -29.90
C GLU A 163 22.94 9.46 -29.89
N ILE A 164 22.12 8.89 -29.01
CA ILE A 164 22.02 7.44 -28.81
C ILE A 164 20.77 6.83 -29.49
N SER A 165 19.72 7.62 -29.71
CA SER A 165 18.54 7.18 -30.48
C SER A 165 18.77 7.15 -32.00
N GLY A 166 19.98 7.50 -32.46
CA GLY A 166 20.34 7.55 -33.88
C GLY A 166 19.66 8.69 -34.66
N GLN A 167 18.93 9.56 -33.98
CA GLN A 167 18.32 10.74 -34.58
C GLN A 167 19.26 11.93 -34.43
N LYS A 168 20.02 12.26 -35.48
CA LYS A 168 20.80 13.49 -35.54
C LYS A 168 19.84 14.69 -35.36
N ALA A 169 20.13 15.54 -34.37
CA ALA A 169 19.45 16.81 -34.20
C ALA A 169 19.71 17.68 -35.45
N HIS A 170 18.63 18.02 -36.16
CA HIS A 170 18.62 19.04 -37.22
C HIS A 170 18.23 20.39 -36.62
#